data_AF-A0AAU7ZB68-F1
#
_entry.id   AF-A0AAU7ZB68-F1
#
_cell.length_a   1.000
_cell.length_b   1.000
_cell.length_c   1.000
_cell.angle_alpha   90.00
_cell.angle_beta   90.00
_cell.angle_gamma   90.00
#
_symmetry.space_group_name_H-M   'P 1'
#
loop_
_entity.id
_entity.type
_entity.pdbx_description
1 polymer ?
#
loop_
_entity_poly.entity_id
_entity_poly.type
_entity_poly.pdbx_seq_one_letter_code
_entity_poly.pdbx_strand_id
1 'polypeptide(L)'
;MSKRRSFAIWVFEIVCEAVGTCLWITAAAFIYADPGLHNDLSFRLIFGISAFVLIEFALTGYLLTTVISALYLPRRQRFLYPLVSGGLYLVHSGIFFVAVGNHILDKHNLFIQVGGASISFAVTLVGDRLRGLPELIARPPGSDDNTMELLR
;
A
#
# COMPACT_ATOMS: atom_id res chain seq x y z
N MET A 1 -10.92 -0.17 -20.18
CA MET A 1 -11.41 0.41 -18.90
C MET A 1 -11.40 1.93 -18.97
N SER A 2 -12.39 2.63 -18.42
CA SER A 2 -12.41 4.10 -18.43
C SER A 2 -11.40 4.66 -17.43
N LYS A 3 -10.66 5.72 -17.80
CA LYS A 3 -9.66 6.37 -16.92
C LYS A 3 -10.25 6.80 -15.58
N ARG A 4 -11.54 7.20 -15.57
CA ARG A 4 -12.29 7.61 -14.37
C ARG A 4 -12.39 6.49 -13.33
N ARG A 5 -12.65 5.26 -13.76
CA ARG A 5 -12.70 4.11 -12.86
C ARG A 5 -11.33 3.76 -12.30
N SER A 6 -10.29 3.76 -13.13
CA SER A 6 -8.92 3.52 -12.67
C SER A 6 -8.52 4.50 -11.57
N PHE A 7 -8.87 5.77 -11.77
CA PHE A 7 -8.60 6.84 -10.82
C PHE A 7 -9.38 6.67 -9.52
N ALA A 8 -10.69 6.37 -9.58
CA ALA A 8 -11.49 6.14 -8.39
C ALA A 8 -10.97 4.96 -7.53
N ILE A 9 -10.58 3.86 -8.18
CA ILE A 9 -9.97 2.72 -7.48
C ILE A 9 -8.64 3.12 -6.85
N TRP A 10 -7.81 3.89 -7.55
CA TRP A 10 -6.56 4.39 -7.00
C TRP A 10 -6.79 5.31 -5.79
N VAL A 11 -7.76 6.25 -5.84
CA VAL A 11 -8.09 7.10 -4.69
C VAL A 11 -8.52 6.23 -3.50
N PHE A 12 -9.34 5.21 -3.75
CA PHE A 12 -9.74 4.26 -2.72
C PHE A 12 -8.55 3.49 -2.14
N GLU A 13 -7.61 3.03 -2.97
CA GLU A 13 -6.37 2.39 -2.51
C GLU A 13 -5.61 3.32 -1.56
N ILE A 14 -5.35 4.58 -1.95
CA ILE A 14 -4.62 5.52 -1.10
C ILE A 14 -5.30 5.75 0.24
N VAL A 15 -6.62 5.91 0.26
CA VAL A 15 -7.37 6.07 1.51
C VAL A 15 -7.25 4.81 2.38
N CYS A 16 -7.37 3.63 1.80
CA CYS A 16 -7.23 2.37 2.53
C CYS A 16 -5.81 2.14 3.05
N GLU A 17 -4.78 2.46 2.26
CA GLU A 17 -3.38 2.38 2.69
C GLU A 17 -3.09 3.34 3.83
N ALA A 18 -3.56 4.58 3.73
CA ALA A 18 -3.43 5.58 4.77
C ALA A 18 -4.08 5.13 6.08
N VAL A 19 -5.37 4.77 6.03
CA VAL A 19 -6.13 4.34 7.20
C VAL A 19 -5.52 3.06 7.79
N GLY A 20 -5.21 2.08 6.95
CA GLY A 20 -4.58 0.83 7.37
C GLY A 20 -3.23 1.05 8.04
N THR A 21 -2.38 1.90 7.46
CA THR A 21 -1.09 2.27 8.04
C THR A 21 -1.25 2.95 9.39
N CYS A 22 -2.19 3.88 9.53
CA CYS A 22 -2.46 4.55 10.80
C CYS A 22 -2.93 3.57 11.88
N LEU A 23 -3.86 2.67 11.52
CA LEU A 23 -4.33 1.61 12.42
C LEU A 23 -3.21 0.65 12.81
N TRP A 24 -2.34 0.29 11.86
CA TRP A 24 -1.20 -0.59 12.10
C TRP A 24 -0.18 0.04 13.04
N ILE A 25 0.22 1.30 12.80
CA ILE A 25 1.14 2.04 13.67
C ILE A 25 0.54 2.16 15.07
N THR A 26 -0.76 2.47 15.17
CA THR A 26 -1.46 2.55 16.46
C THR A 26 -1.44 1.21 17.18
N ALA A 27 -1.77 0.11 16.49
CA ALA A 27 -1.74 -1.23 17.06
C ALA A 27 -0.33 -1.65 17.49
N ALA A 28 0.69 -1.38 16.66
CA ALA A 28 2.08 -1.64 16.97
C ALA A 28 2.53 -0.84 18.21
N ALA A 29 2.09 0.41 18.33
CA ALA A 29 2.34 1.21 19.53
C ALA A 29 1.74 0.57 20.78
N PHE A 30 0.53 -0.01 20.72
CA PHE A 30 -0.04 -0.74 21.86
C PHE A 30 0.66 -2.07 22.16
N ILE A 31 1.16 -2.77 21.14
CA ILE A 31 1.84 -4.07 21.30
C ILE A 31 3.24 -3.89 21.90
N TYR A 32 3.93 -2.82 21.53
CA TYR A 32 5.34 -2.57 21.88
C TYR A 32 5.55 -1.38 22.81
N ALA A 33 4.50 -0.72 23.29
CA ALA A 33 4.63 0.36 24.25
C ALA A 33 5.28 -0.15 25.54
N ASP A 34 6.42 0.45 25.87
CA ASP A 34 6.90 0.51 27.25
C ASP A 34 5.78 1.10 28.13
N PRO A 35 5.63 0.71 29.41
CA PRO A 35 4.54 1.16 30.28
C PRO A 35 4.39 2.69 30.37
N GLY A 36 5.46 3.45 30.12
CA GLY A 36 5.44 4.91 30.06
C GLY A 36 4.77 5.50 28.81
N LEU A 37 4.87 4.84 27.65
CA LEU A 37 4.31 5.32 26.38
C LEU A 37 2.77 5.19 26.36
N HIS A 38 2.24 4.21 27.09
CA HIS A 38 0.80 3.98 27.26
C HIS A 38 0.05 5.21 27.83
N ASN A 39 0.73 6.04 28.61
CA ASN A 39 0.15 7.23 29.24
C ASN A 39 0.25 8.51 28.40
N ASP A 40 1.09 8.52 27.35
CA ASP A 40 1.38 9.71 26.52
C ASP A 40 0.87 9.58 25.06
N LEU A 41 0.28 8.43 24.73
CA LEU A 41 -0.44 8.14 23.47
C LEU A 41 -1.79 8.88 23.41
N SER A 42 -1.76 10.21 23.59
CA SER A 42 -2.95 11.04 23.39
C SER A 42 -3.43 10.93 21.94
N PHE A 43 -4.75 10.98 21.73
CA PHE A 43 -5.36 11.00 20.40
C PHE A 43 -4.74 12.06 19.48
N ARG A 44 -4.28 13.19 20.04
CA ARG A 44 -3.58 14.26 19.33
C ARG A 44 -2.23 13.82 18.76
N LEU A 45 -1.45 13.03 19.49
CA LEU A 45 -0.17 12.52 19.03
C LEU A 45 -0.37 11.51 17.88
N ILE A 46 -1.33 10.59 18.04
CA ILE A 46 -1.68 9.61 17.00
C ILE A 46 -2.16 10.32 15.73
N PHE A 47 -3.05 11.30 15.87
CA PHE A 47 -3.54 12.10 14.74
C PHE A 47 -2.43 12.92 14.10
N GLY A 48 -1.55 13.53 14.89
CA GLY A 48 -0.40 14.30 14.40
C GLY A 48 0.60 13.46 13.62
N ILE A 49 0.97 12.29 14.13
CA ILE A 49 1.85 11.34 13.45
C ILE A 49 1.18 10.85 12.16
N SER A 50 -0.11 10.50 12.22
CA SER A 50 -0.89 10.05 11.05
C SER A 50 -0.93 11.11 9.95
N ALA A 51 -1.21 12.36 10.29
CA ALA A 51 -1.26 13.47 9.33
C ALA A 51 0.12 13.76 8.73
N PHE A 52 1.17 13.71 9.55
CA PHE A 52 2.54 13.93 9.09
C PHE A 52 3.01 12.83 8.12
N VAL A 53 2.75 11.56 8.46
CA VAL A 53 3.03 10.40 7.58
C VAL A 53 2.27 10.51 6.26
N LEU A 54 1.00 10.91 6.30
CA LEU A 54 0.21 11.10 5.08
C LEU A 54 0.79 12.19 4.16
N ILE A 55 1.20 13.32 4.76
CA ILE A 55 1.82 14.43 4.03
C ILE A 55 3.18 13.99 3.46
N GLU A 56 3.98 13.26 4.22
CA GLU A 56 5.28 12.76 3.78
C GLU A 56 5.14 11.82 2.59
N PHE A 57 4.23 10.83 2.63
CA PHE A 57 3.92 9.98 1.47
C PHE A 57 3.38 10.78 0.26
N ALA A 58 2.64 11.86 0.50
CA ALA A 58 2.19 12.72 -0.59
C ALA A 58 3.35 13.53 -1.23
N LEU A 59 4.24 14.10 -0.42
CA LEU A 59 5.32 14.98 -0.86
C LEU A 59 6.49 14.24 -1.52
N THR A 60 6.77 13.02 -1.06
CA THR A 60 7.88 12.18 -1.56
C THR A 60 7.61 11.52 -2.91
N GLY A 61 6.50 11.87 -3.57
CA GLY A 61 6.14 11.32 -4.87
C GLY A 61 5.74 9.84 -4.82
N TYR A 62 5.54 9.24 -3.63
CA TYR A 62 5.00 7.88 -3.49
C TYR A 62 3.65 7.77 -4.18
N LEU A 63 2.73 8.71 -3.86
CA LEU A 63 1.42 8.77 -4.48
C LEU A 63 1.51 8.97 -6.01
N LEU A 64 2.46 9.79 -6.47
CA LEU A 64 2.64 10.02 -7.90
C LEU A 64 3.16 8.75 -8.61
N THR A 65 4.12 8.06 -7.99
CA THR A 65 4.73 6.85 -8.56
C THR A 65 3.74 5.68 -8.58
N THR A 66 2.87 5.57 -7.56
CA THR A 66 1.78 4.59 -7.54
C THR A 66 0.69 4.94 -8.56
N VAL A 67 0.33 6.21 -8.75
CA VAL A 67 -0.57 6.64 -9.86
C VAL A 67 0.02 6.24 -11.21
N ILE A 68 1.27 6.59 -11.46
CA ILE A 68 1.93 6.31 -12.74
C ILE A 68 1.97 4.80 -12.96
N SER A 69 2.34 4.04 -11.94
CA SER A 69 2.36 2.59 -12.01
C SER A 69 0.97 2.01 -12.28
N ALA A 70 -0.07 2.47 -11.58
CA ALA A 70 -1.44 1.99 -11.75
C ALA A 70 -2.04 2.31 -13.13
N LEU A 71 -1.73 3.48 -13.69
CA LEU A 71 -2.33 3.95 -14.95
C LEU A 71 -1.55 3.50 -16.19
N TYR A 72 -0.23 3.39 -16.08
CA TYR A 72 0.64 3.19 -17.24
C TYR A 72 1.29 1.81 -17.29
N LEU A 73 1.22 0.96 -16.25
CA LEU A 73 1.74 -0.40 -16.39
C LEU A 73 0.95 -1.18 -17.45
N PRO A 74 1.65 -1.81 -18.42
CA PRO A 74 1.04 -2.73 -19.36
C PRO A 74 0.33 -3.85 -18.64
N ARG A 75 -0.78 -4.34 -19.20
CA ARG A 75 -1.61 -5.40 -18.62
C ARG A 75 -0.80 -6.65 -18.22
N ARG A 76 0.19 -7.03 -19.04
CA ARG A 76 1.08 -8.18 -18.80
C ARG A 76 1.98 -8.01 -17.57
N GLN A 77 2.21 -6.77 -17.13
CA GLN A 77 3.10 -6.44 -16.01
C GLN A 77 2.35 -6.00 -14.75
N ARG A 78 1.01 -5.90 -14.78
CA ARG A 78 0.21 -5.41 -13.63
C ARG A 78 0.43 -6.17 -12.33
N PHE A 79 0.84 -7.43 -12.39
CA PHE A 79 1.21 -8.20 -11.20
C PHE A 79 2.39 -7.60 -10.42
N LEU A 80 3.21 -6.76 -11.07
CA LEU A 80 4.32 -6.03 -10.43
C LEU A 80 3.82 -4.81 -9.64
N TYR A 81 2.62 -4.29 -9.91
CA TYR A 81 2.11 -3.08 -9.25
C TYR A 81 2.06 -3.21 -7.71
N PRO A 82 1.51 -4.30 -7.14
CA PRO A 82 1.52 -4.48 -5.69
C PRO A 82 2.93 -4.60 -5.09
N LEU A 83 3.85 -5.24 -5.81
CA LEU A 83 5.26 -5.36 -5.39
C LEU A 83 5.96 -4.01 -5.39
N VAL A 84 5.74 -3.20 -6.43
CA VAL A 84 6.27 -1.84 -6.53
C VAL A 84 5.69 -0.96 -5.41
N SER A 85 4.40 -1.07 -5.13
CA SER A 85 3.76 -0.30 -4.05
C SER A 85 4.34 -0.64 -2.68
N GLY A 86 4.41 -1.93 -2.34
CA GLY A 86 5.00 -2.38 -1.07
C GLY A 86 6.49 -2.03 -0.96
N GLY A 87 7.24 -2.15 -2.05
CA GLY A 87 8.66 -1.78 -2.09
C GLY A 87 8.87 -0.27 -1.90
N LEU A 88 8.07 0.57 -2.57
CA LEU A 88 8.09 2.01 -2.37
C LEU A 88 7.72 2.39 -0.93
N TYR A 89 6.72 1.71 -0.35
CA TYR A 89 6.38 1.92 1.06
C TYR A 89 7.59 1.67 1.97
N LEU A 90 8.32 0.57 1.78
CA LEU A 90 9.53 0.26 2.57
C LEU A 90 10.61 1.32 2.41
N VAL A 91 10.86 1.77 1.18
CA VAL A 91 11.86 2.82 0.92
C VAL A 91 11.50 4.11 1.65
N HIS A 92 10.26 4.55 1.52
CA HIS A 92 9.77 5.80 2.09
C HIS A 92 9.69 5.76 3.61
N SER A 93 9.12 4.70 4.16
CA SER A 93 9.15 4.49 5.62
C SER A 93 10.58 4.39 6.15
N GLY A 94 11.50 3.77 5.42
CA GLY A 94 12.92 3.76 5.78
C GLY A 94 13.53 5.17 5.84
N ILE A 95 13.28 6.01 4.82
CA ILE A 95 13.70 7.42 4.80
C ILE A 95 13.11 8.17 5.99
N PHE A 96 11.82 7.97 6.28
CA PHE A 96 11.15 8.57 7.42
C PHE A 96 11.81 8.21 8.74
N PHE A 97 12.03 6.90 9.00
CA PHE A 97 12.65 6.43 10.24
C PHE A 97 14.07 7.02 10.42
N VAL A 98 14.86 7.10 9.35
CA VAL A 98 16.17 7.76 9.38
C VAL A 98 16.04 9.25 9.69
N ALA A 99 15.09 9.95 9.07
CA ALA A 99 14.89 11.38 9.24
C ALA A 99 14.49 11.76 10.67
N VAL A 100 13.74 10.89 11.37
CA VAL A 100 13.37 11.08 12.78
C VAL A 100 14.42 10.54 13.77
N GLY A 101 15.59 10.11 13.28
CA GLY A 101 16.71 9.65 14.11
C GLY A 101 16.59 8.22 14.64
N ASN A 102 15.69 7.42 14.07
CA ASN A 102 15.48 6.02 14.46
C ASN A 102 16.34 5.06 13.65
N HIS A 103 16.74 3.93 14.26
CA HIS A 103 17.46 2.87 13.56
C HIS A 103 16.51 2.05 12.67
N ILE A 104 16.80 1.96 11.37
CA ILE A 104 16.00 1.19 10.39
C ILE A 104 15.88 -0.28 10.80
N LEU A 105 16.98 -0.87 11.29
CA LEU A 105 17.09 -2.30 11.64
C LEU A 105 16.62 -2.62 13.06
N ASP A 106 16.04 -1.65 13.77
CA ASP A 106 15.39 -1.93 15.04
C ASP A 106 14.19 -2.87 14.81
N LYS A 107 14.03 -3.89 15.66
CA LYS A 107 12.98 -4.90 15.52
C LYS A 107 11.58 -4.29 15.49
N HIS A 108 11.34 -3.24 16.28
CA HIS A 108 10.05 -2.55 16.34
C HIS A 108 9.80 -1.74 15.07
N ASN A 109 10.82 -1.05 14.58
CA ASN A 109 10.72 -0.28 13.34
C ASN A 109 10.54 -1.19 12.12
N LEU A 110 11.23 -2.34 12.08
CA LEU A 110 11.03 -3.35 11.04
C LEU A 110 9.61 -3.92 11.08
N PHE A 111 9.05 -4.17 12.26
CA PHE A 111 7.67 -4.65 12.38
C PHE A 111 6.66 -3.63 11.81
N ILE A 112 6.85 -2.34 12.13
CA ILE A 112 6.01 -1.26 11.59
C ILE A 112 6.14 -1.19 10.06
N GLN A 113 7.37 -1.17 9.54
CA GLN A 113 7.65 -1.09 8.11
C GLN A 113 7.08 -2.27 7.33
N VAL A 114 7.30 -3.50 7.79
CA VAL A 114 6.82 -4.72 7.12
C VAL A 114 5.30 -4.80 7.12
N GLY A 115 4.65 -4.45 8.24
CA GLY A 115 3.20 -4.48 8.29
C GLY A 115 2.56 -3.40 7.42
N GLY A 116 3.11 -2.19 7.40
CA GLY A 116 2.67 -1.14 6.48
C GLY A 116 2.88 -1.51 5.00
N ALA A 117 4.01 -2.12 4.65
CA ALA A 117 4.27 -2.62 3.31
C ALA A 117 3.29 -3.74 2.91
N SER A 118 2.94 -4.61 3.86
CA SER A 118 1.95 -5.68 3.67
C SER A 118 0.56 -5.12 3.41
N ILE A 119 0.17 -4.05 4.11
CA ILE A 119 -1.08 -3.32 3.88
C ILE A 119 -1.09 -2.71 2.48
N SER A 120 -0.02 -2.01 2.10
CA SER A 120 0.08 -1.43 0.75
C SER A 120 -0.03 -2.51 -0.33
N PHE A 121 0.71 -3.62 -0.18
CA PHE A 121 0.62 -4.76 -1.09
C PHE A 121 -0.80 -5.32 -1.18
N ALA A 122 -1.47 -5.55 -0.03
CA ALA A 122 -2.80 -6.12 0.00
C ALA A 122 -3.84 -5.20 -0.65
N VAL A 123 -3.80 -3.90 -0.34
CA VAL A 123 -4.74 -2.90 -0.87
C VAL A 123 -4.58 -2.76 -2.39
N THR A 124 -3.35 -2.67 -2.89
CA THR A 124 -3.08 -2.58 -4.32
C THR A 124 -3.38 -3.87 -5.07
N LEU A 125 -3.18 -5.04 -4.44
CA LEU A 125 -3.59 -6.33 -5.00
C LEU A 125 -5.11 -6.40 -5.16
N VAL A 126 -5.87 -6.00 -4.14
CA VAL A 126 -7.33 -5.94 -4.20
C VAL A 126 -7.78 -4.96 -5.28
N GLY A 127 -7.18 -3.78 -5.35
CA GLY A 127 -7.52 -2.80 -6.37
C GLY A 127 -7.18 -3.25 -7.79
N ASP A 128 -6.08 -3.97 -8.02
CA ASP A 128 -5.81 -4.59 -9.34
C ASP A 128 -6.88 -5.61 -9.74
N ARG A 129 -7.33 -6.45 -8.79
CA ARG A 129 -8.45 -7.37 -9.02
C ARG A 129 -9.74 -6.63 -9.37
N LEU A 130 -10.04 -5.54 -8.66
CA LEU A 130 -11.20 -4.69 -8.94
C LEU A 130 -11.11 -3.99 -10.31
N ARG A 131 -9.90 -3.67 -10.78
CA ARG A 131 -9.69 -3.14 -12.14
C ARG A 131 -9.93 -4.20 -13.22
N GLY A 132 -9.58 -5.46 -12.97
CA GLY A 132 -9.76 -6.58 -13.91
C GLY A 132 -11.17 -7.19 -13.96
N LEU A 133 -11.99 -6.98 -12.93
CA LEU A 133 -13.32 -7.61 -12.76
C LEU A 133 -14.28 -7.51 -13.97
N PRO A 134 -14.41 -6.37 -14.69
CA PRO A 134 -15.37 -6.22 -15.79
C PRO A 134 -15.03 -7.09 -16.98
N GLU A 135 -13.75 -7.33 -17.21
CA GLU A 135 -13.28 -8.14 -18.33
C GLU A 135 -13.43 -9.63 -18.01
N LEU A 136 -13.43 -10.00 -16.73
CA LEU A 136 -13.78 -11.34 -16.27
C LEU A 136 -15.28 -11.62 -16.46
N ILE A 137 -16.14 -10.63 -16.14
CA ILE A 137 -17.60 -10.73 -16.30
C ILE A 137 -18.01 -10.72 -17.78
N ALA A 138 -17.29 -9.97 -18.62
CA ALA A 138 -17.58 -9.89 -20.05
C ALA A 138 -17.05 -11.09 -20.86
N ARG A 139 -16.28 -12.02 -20.24
CA ARG A 139 -15.82 -13.23 -20.92
C ARG A 139 -16.97 -14.23 -21.01
N PRO A 140 -17.35 -14.69 -22.22
CA PRO A 140 -18.33 -15.75 -22.36
C PRO A 140 -17.79 -17.05 -21.72
N PRO A 141 -18.63 -17.82 -21.02
CA PRO A 141 -18.22 -19.12 -20.49
C PRO A 141 -17.85 -20.05 -21.66
N GLY A 142 -16.59 -20.51 -21.71
CA GLY A 142 -16.10 -21.44 -22.74
C GLY A 142 -14.96 -20.93 -23.64
N SER A 143 -14.40 -19.74 -23.43
CA SER A 143 -13.28 -19.22 -24.25
C SER A 143 -11.89 -19.79 -23.90
N ASP A 144 -11.79 -20.80 -23.03
CA ASP A 144 -10.52 -21.37 -22.55
C ASP A 144 -10.00 -22.50 -23.47
N ASP A 145 -10.18 -22.37 -24.78
CA ASP A 145 -9.78 -23.38 -25.76
C ASP A 145 -8.26 -23.39 -26.06
N ASN A 146 -7.49 -22.47 -25.48
CA ASN A 146 -6.04 -22.38 -25.70
C ASN A 146 -5.17 -23.03 -24.61
N THR A 147 -5.75 -23.83 -23.72
CA THR A 147 -4.97 -24.57 -22.71
C THR A 147 -4.14 -25.72 -23.35
N MET A 148 -4.38 -26.04 -24.62
CA MET A 148 -3.65 -27.09 -25.36
C MET A 148 -2.49 -26.59 -26.24
N GLU A 149 -2.35 -25.27 -26.47
CA GLU A 149 -1.23 -24.72 -27.27
C GLU A 149 0.03 -24.39 -26.45
N LEU A 150 -0.06 -24.33 -25.12
CA LEU A 150 1.09 -24.06 -24.24
C LEU A 150 1.85 -25.33 -23.80
N LEU A 151 1.48 -26.50 -24.33
CA LEU A 151 2.15 -27.78 -24.10
C LEU A 151 2.78 -28.39 -25.38
N ARG A 152 2.96 -27.60 -26.44
CA ARG A 152 3.80 -27.93 -27.61
C ARG A 152 4.94 -26.92 -27.75
#